data_AF-A0A9Q3L0C4-F1
#
_entry.id   AF-A0A9Q3L0C4-F1
#
_cell.length_a   1.000
_cell.length_b   1.000
_cell.length_c   1.000
_cell.angle_alpha   90.00
_cell.angle_beta   90.00
_cell.angle_gamma   90.00
#
_symmetry.space_group_name_H-M   'P 1'
#
loop_
_entity.id
_entity.type
_entity.pdbx_description
1 polymer ?
#
loop_
_entity_poly.entity_id
_entity_poly.type
_entity_poly.pdbx_seq_one_letter_code
_entity_poly.pdbx_strand_id
1 'polypeptide(L)'
;MKEGGNVALYIANFRSLVSRIGDWGERALIHHFRKGLSSRILDQLASHPSKIDSLQDLMDIRLELDTRYHERKRRRIIIKRRILKPQSKTLLIIKILQAQVIRRRIFILKSGTSPILPC
;
A
#
# COMPACT_ATOMS: atom_id res chain seq x y z
N MET A 1 0.50 16.83 9.86
CA MET A 1 1.07 16.10 8.71
C MET A 1 -0.06 15.51 7.88
N LYS A 2 0.01 15.54 6.55
CA LYS A 2 -0.99 14.89 5.69
C LYS A 2 -0.83 13.37 5.80
N GLU A 3 -1.93 12.63 5.83
CA GLU A 3 -1.89 11.16 5.90
C GLU A 3 -1.11 10.60 4.71
N GLY A 4 0.03 9.95 4.99
CA GLY A 4 0.93 9.39 3.97
C GLY A 4 2.20 10.19 3.69
N GLY A 5 2.46 11.30 4.40
CA GLY A 5 3.77 11.95 4.37
C GLY A 5 4.84 11.08 5.05
N ASN A 6 6.06 11.07 4.49
CA ASN A 6 7.19 10.32 5.06
C ASN A 6 7.55 10.87 6.44
N VAL A 7 7.43 10.02 7.48
CA VAL A 7 7.70 10.39 8.87
C VAL A 7 9.18 10.76 9.09
N ALA A 8 10.10 10.06 8.44
CA ALA A 8 11.53 10.36 8.54
C ALA A 8 11.86 11.76 8.01
N LEU A 9 11.22 12.16 6.90
CA LEU A 9 11.39 13.51 6.34
C LEU A 9 10.85 14.58 7.30
N TYR A 10 9.71 14.33 7.93
CA TYR A 10 9.18 15.26 8.93
C TYR A 10 10.10 15.38 10.15
N ILE A 11 10.65 14.27 10.64
CA ILE A 11 11.62 14.28 11.75
C ILE A 11 12.86 15.09 11.37
N ALA A 12 13.41 14.88 10.17
CA ALA A 12 14.57 15.63 9.69
C ALA A 12 14.29 17.14 9.62
N ASN A 13 13.14 17.53 9.06
CA ASN A 13 12.72 18.92 8.99
C ASN A 13 12.52 19.53 10.38
N PHE A 14 11.91 18.76 11.30
CA PHE A 14 11.71 19.21 12.68
C PHE A 14 13.05 19.42 13.40
N ARG A 15 13.99 18.49 13.28
CA ARG A 15 15.35 18.65 13.84
C ARG A 15 16.07 19.88 13.27
N SER A 16 15.95 20.11 11.97
CA SER A 16 16.49 21.32 11.33
C SER A 16 15.85 22.60 11.90
N LEU A 17 14.53 22.61 12.13
CA LEU A 17 13.84 23.74 12.76
C LEU A 17 14.29 23.97 14.19
N VAL A 18 14.39 22.91 15.01
CA VAL A 18 14.86 23.01 16.40
C VAL A 18 16.26 23.60 16.47
N SER A 19 17.16 23.15 15.58
CA SER A 19 18.52 23.70 15.49
C SER A 19 18.57 25.18 15.11
N ARG A 20 17.54 25.72 14.45
CA ARG A 20 17.47 27.13 14.01
C ARG A 20 16.79 28.04 15.02
N ILE A 21 15.89 27.50 15.83
CA ILE A 21 15.03 28.27 16.73
C ILE A 21 15.72 28.56 18.08
N GLY A 22 16.62 27.67 18.55
CA GLY A 22 17.48 27.88 19.73
C GLY A 22 16.74 27.90 21.09
N ASP A 23 17.30 27.23 22.11
CA ASP A 23 16.90 27.24 23.54
C ASP A 23 15.45 26.90 23.91
N TRP A 24 14.76 26.08 23.11
CA TRP A 24 13.44 25.58 23.51
C TRP A 24 13.59 24.40 24.46
N GLY A 25 12.89 24.47 25.60
CA GLY A 25 12.83 23.35 26.54
C GLY A 25 12.26 22.09 25.90
N GLU A 26 12.80 20.93 26.27
CA GLU A 26 12.42 19.63 25.66
C GLU A 26 10.91 19.35 25.76
N ARG A 27 10.27 19.75 26.87
CA ARG A 27 8.81 19.65 27.04
C ARG A 27 8.02 20.46 26.01
N ALA A 28 8.49 21.65 25.66
CA ALA A 28 7.86 22.48 24.64
C ALA A 28 8.03 21.84 23.26
N LEU A 29 9.22 21.31 22.96
CA LEU A 29 9.49 20.59 21.72
C LEU A 29 8.60 19.35 21.56
N ILE A 30 8.44 18.55 22.62
CA ILE A 30 7.53 17.40 22.64
C ILE A 30 6.09 17.84 22.37
N HIS A 31 5.63 18.90 23.03
CA HIS A 31 4.27 19.40 22.84
C HIS A 31 4.01 19.85 21.39
N HIS A 32 4.92 20.62 20.81
CA HIS A 32 4.83 21.08 19.42
C HIS A 32 4.93 19.94 18.43
N PHE A 33 5.79 18.96 18.68
CA PHE A 33 5.91 17.77 17.85
C PHE A 33 4.60 16.99 17.83
N ARG A 34 3.96 16.76 18.99
CA ARG A 34 2.67 16.06 19.10
C ARG A 34 1.55 16.79 18.36
N LYS A 35 1.51 18.12 18.42
CA LYS A 35 0.51 18.94 17.71
C LYS A 35 0.60 18.81 16.19
N GLY A 36 1.79 18.52 15.65
CA GLY A 36 2.00 18.31 14.21
C GLY A 36 1.57 16.93 13.69
N LEU A 37 1.22 15.99 14.58
CA LEU A 37 0.88 14.61 14.25
C LEU A 37 -0.57 14.47 13.78
N SER A 38 -0.84 13.42 13.01
CA SER A 38 -2.22 13.01 12.71
C SER A 38 -2.84 12.32 13.94
N SER A 39 -4.16 12.45 14.09
CA SER A 39 -4.94 11.79 15.16
C SER A 39 -4.62 10.30 15.28
N ARG A 40 -4.55 9.62 14.13
CA ARG A 40 -4.21 8.20 14.08
C ARG A 40 -2.88 7.85 14.75
N ILE A 41 -1.84 8.66 14.55
CA ILE A 41 -0.53 8.41 15.18
C ILE A 41 -0.63 8.70 16.69
N LEU A 42 -1.39 9.74 17.07
CA LEU A 42 -1.63 10.07 18.48
C LEU A 42 -2.33 8.92 19.22
N ASP A 43 -3.33 8.28 18.60
CA ASP A 43 -4.03 7.14 19.19
C ASP A 43 -3.10 5.92 19.37
N GLN A 44 -2.24 5.65 18.38
CA GLN A 44 -1.25 4.57 18.47
C GLN A 44 -0.19 4.85 19.53
N LEU A 45 0.17 6.12 19.70
CA LEU A 45 1.13 6.55 20.71
C LEU A 45 0.52 6.46 22.12
N ALA A 46 -0.76 6.79 22.27
CA ALA A 46 -1.49 6.65 23.54
C ALA A 46 -1.65 5.18 23.96
N SER A 47 -1.75 4.27 22.99
CA SER A 47 -1.79 2.82 23.24
C SER A 47 -0.41 2.21 23.51
N HIS A 48 0.69 2.96 23.38
CA HIS A 48 2.03 2.45 23.57
C HIS A 48 2.36 2.35 25.06
N PRO A 49 2.90 1.22 25.56
CA PRO A 49 3.12 1.01 26.99
C PRO A 49 4.33 1.77 27.56
N SER A 50 5.25 2.24 26.71
CA SER A 50 6.45 2.96 27.15
C SER A 50 6.14 4.42 27.53
N LYS A 51 6.68 4.87 28.66
CA LYS A 51 6.79 6.30 28.97
C LYS A 51 7.70 6.97 27.95
N ILE A 52 7.27 8.12 27.47
CA ILE A 52 8.00 8.94 26.50
C ILE A 52 8.53 10.14 27.29
N ASP A 53 9.75 9.99 27.80
CA ASP A 53 10.36 11.00 28.66
C ASP A 53 11.29 11.94 27.85
N SER A 54 11.82 11.48 26.71
CA SER A 54 12.61 12.30 25.80
C SER A 54 11.93 12.53 24.45
N LEU A 55 12.26 13.68 23.83
CA LEU A 55 11.91 13.97 22.45
C LEU A 55 12.48 12.93 21.48
N GLN A 56 13.66 12.36 21.79
CA GLN A 56 14.30 11.37 20.95
C GLN A 56 13.51 10.05 20.94
N ASP A 57 13.10 9.57 22.11
CA ASP A 57 12.25 8.38 22.25
C ASP A 57 10.94 8.54 21.49
N LEU A 58 10.35 9.74 21.54
CA LEU A 58 9.14 10.07 20.79
C LEU A 58 9.34 9.93 19.27
N MET A 59 10.49 10.37 18.76
CA MET A 59 10.83 10.25 17.34
C MET A 59 11.07 8.80 16.93
N ASP A 60 11.73 8.02 17.78
CA ASP A 60 12.09 6.63 17.49
C ASP A 60 10.86 5.71 17.51
N ILE A 61 10.01 5.80 18.54
CA ILE A 61 8.74 5.08 18.62
C ILE A 61 7.88 5.40 17.39
N ARG A 62 7.88 6.66 16.96
CA ARG A 62 7.13 7.08 15.79
C ARG A 62 7.67 6.48 14.50
N LEU A 63 8.99 6.45 14.32
CA LEU A 63 9.62 5.82 13.16
C LEU A 63 9.31 4.31 13.10
N GLU A 64 9.30 3.66 14.26
CA GLU A 64 8.91 2.24 14.38
C GLU A 64 7.44 2.02 13.96
N LEU A 65 6.53 2.85 14.48
CA LEU A 65 5.10 2.77 14.12
C LEU A 65 4.86 2.96 12.62
N ASP A 66 5.56 3.90 11.99
CA ASP A 66 5.46 4.16 10.56
C ASP A 66 6.00 2.98 9.74
N THR A 67 7.17 2.46 10.11
CA THR A 67 7.79 1.29 9.48
C THR A 67 6.85 0.08 9.55
N ARG A 68 6.33 -0.22 10.74
CA ARG A 68 5.38 -1.33 10.96
C ARG A 68 4.10 -1.15 10.15
N TYR A 69 3.60 0.09 10.02
CA TYR A 69 2.43 0.36 9.20
C TYR A 69 2.70 0.12 7.71
N HIS A 70 3.83 0.61 7.19
CA HIS A 70 4.21 0.43 5.80
C HIS A 70 4.46 -1.04 5.46
N GLU A 71 5.05 -1.82 6.37
CA GLU A 71 5.19 -3.27 6.22
C GLU A 71 3.83 -3.98 6.13
N ARG A 72 2.89 -3.67 7.03
CA ARG A 72 1.53 -4.24 6.97
C ARG A 72 0.83 -3.88 5.67
N LYS A 73 0.96 -2.63 5.20
CA LYS A 73 0.39 -2.19 3.92
C LYS A 73 1.01 -2.95 2.75
N ARG A 74 2.34 -3.11 2.72
CA ARG A 74 3.06 -3.91 1.71
C ARG A 74 2.59 -5.36 1.72
N ARG A 75 2.46 -5.99 2.89
CA ARG A 75 1.97 -7.38 3.03
C ARG A 75 0.56 -7.53 2.46
N ARG A 76 -0.37 -6.60 2.76
CA ARG A 76 -1.73 -6.61 2.20
C ARG A 76 -1.72 -6.49 0.67
N ILE A 77 -0.89 -5.62 0.11
CA ILE A 77 -0.76 -5.48 -1.35
C ILE A 77 -0.20 -6.76 -1.97
N ILE A 78 0.82 -7.37 -1.37
CA ILE A 78 1.42 -8.63 -1.86
C ILE A 78 0.39 -9.76 -1.82
N ILE A 79 -0.31 -9.93 -0.70
CA ILE A 79 -1.36 -10.96 -0.56
C ILE A 79 -2.46 -10.74 -1.59
N LYS A 80 -2.97 -9.51 -1.72
CA LYS A 80 -3.99 -9.17 -2.72
C LYS A 80 -3.51 -9.47 -4.15
N ARG A 81 -2.26 -9.19 -4.48
CA ARG A 81 -1.65 -9.52 -5.79
C ARG A 81 -1.45 -11.02 -6.00
N ARG A 82 -1.19 -11.80 -4.95
CA ARG A 82 -1.08 -13.26 -5.03
C ARG A 82 -2.44 -13.93 -5.20
N ILE A 83 -3.47 -13.45 -4.51
CA ILE A 83 -4.84 -13.95 -4.62
C ILE A 83 -5.48 -13.56 -5.97
N LEU A 84 -5.17 -12.36 -6.50
CA LEU A 84 -5.71 -11.85 -7.76
C LEU A 84 -4.83 -12.13 -8.99
N LYS A 85 -3.88 -13.08 -8.93
CA LYS A 85 -3.22 -13.54 -10.16
C LYS A 85 -4.05 -14.67 -10.78
N PRO A 86 -4.86 -14.42 -11.83
CA PRO A 86 -5.07 -15.47 -12.80
C PRO A 86 -3.70 -15.82 -13.37
N GLN A 87 -3.38 -17.11 -13.45
CA GLN A 87 -2.23 -17.62 -14.21
C GLN A 87 -2.32 -17.07 -15.64
N SER A 88 -1.66 -15.94 -15.91
CA SER A 88 -2.00 -15.06 -17.04
C SER A 88 -1.55 -15.63 -18.39
N LYS A 89 -0.79 -16.72 -18.42
CA LYS A 89 -0.43 -17.41 -19.66
C LYS A 89 -1.49 -18.45 -20.03
N THR A 90 -1.86 -19.32 -19.09
CA THR A 90 -2.90 -20.33 -19.30
C THR A 90 -4.29 -19.73 -19.52
N LEU A 91 -4.67 -18.69 -18.76
CA LEU A 91 -5.98 -18.05 -18.93
C LEU A 91 -6.09 -17.30 -20.26
N LEU A 92 -4.99 -16.72 -20.75
CA LEU A 92 -4.92 -16.06 -22.05
C LEU A 92 -5.01 -17.09 -23.18
N ILE A 93 -4.30 -18.20 -23.07
CA ILE A 93 -4.36 -19.33 -24.01
C ILE A 93 -5.79 -19.90 -24.07
N ILE A 94 -6.44 -20.14 -22.93
CA ILE A 94 -7.82 -20.64 -22.87
C ILE A 94 -8.79 -19.66 -23.55
N LYS A 95 -8.66 -18.35 -23.31
CA LYS A 95 -9.49 -17.32 -23.98
C LYS A 95 -9.27 -17.29 -25.49
N ILE A 96 -8.01 -17.41 -25.94
CA ILE A 96 -7.67 -17.46 -27.37
C ILE A 96 -8.28 -18.71 -28.02
N LEU A 97 -8.15 -19.88 -27.38
CA LEU A 97 -8.71 -21.14 -27.87
C LEU A 97 -10.24 -21.10 -27.93
N GLN A 98 -10.91 -20.59 -26.89
CA GLN A 98 -12.37 -20.43 -26.90
C GLN A 98 -12.84 -19.50 -28.04
N ALA A 99 -12.13 -18.38 -28.25
CA ALA A 99 -12.45 -17.46 -29.35
C ALA A 99 -12.26 -18.11 -30.74
N GLN A 100 -11.25 -18.95 -30.92
CA GLN A 100 -11.01 -19.69 -32.17
C GLN A 100 -12.07 -20.77 -32.43
N VAL A 101 -12.48 -21.51 -31.39
CA VAL A 101 -13.54 -22.52 -31.49
C VAL A 101 -14.88 -21.87 -31.88
N ILE A 102 -15.22 -20.74 -31.26
CA ILE A 102 -16.45 -19.99 -31.57
C ILE A 102 -16.41 -19.48 -33.02
N ARG A 103 -15.29 -18.90 -33.47
CA ARG A 103 -15.14 -18.42 -34.86
C ARG A 103 -15.29 -19.56 -35.88
N ARG A 104 -14.69 -20.72 -35.63
CA ARG A 104 -14.84 -21.90 -36.51
C ARG A 104 -16.27 -22.41 -36.57
N ARG A 105 -16.98 -22.44 -35.43
CA ARG A 105 -18.37 -22.88 -35.36
C ARG A 105 -19.32 -21.93 -36.09
N ILE A 106 -19.10 -20.62 -35.98
CA ILE A 106 -19.86 -19.61 -36.74
C ILE A 106 -19.57 -19.71 -38.25
N PHE A 107 -18.31 -19.95 -38.63
CA PHE A 107 -17.93 -20.13 -40.03
C PHE A 107 -18.64 -21.32 -40.67
N ILE A 108 -18.65 -22.48 -39.99
CA ILE A 108 -19.34 -23.70 -40.47
C ILE A 108 -20.86 -23.49 -40.59
N LEU A 109 -21.48 -22.77 -39.65
CA LEU A 109 -22.92 -22.48 -39.69
C LEU A 109 -23.30 -21.45 -40.78
N LYS A 110 -22.37 -20.57 -41.17
CA LYS A 110 -22.59 -19.61 -42.28
C LYS A 110 -22.22 -20.18 -43.65
N SER A 111 -21.38 -21.20 -43.73
CA SER A 111 -20.86 -21.73 -44.99
C SER A 111 -21.71 -22.83 -45.63
N GLY A 112 -22.91 -23.13 -45.11
CA GLY A 112 -24.00 -23.77 -45.86
C GLY A 112 -23.62 -24.88 -46.83
N THR A 113 -22.74 -25.80 -46.45
CA THR A 113 -22.43 -26.99 -47.26
C THR A 113 -23.15 -28.18 -46.65
N SER A 114 -24.36 -28.40 -47.15
CA SER A 114 -25.08 -29.66 -47.01
C SER A 114 -24.15 -30.82 -47.44
N PRO A 115 -24.01 -31.88 -46.63
CA PRO A 115 -23.30 -33.06 -47.09
C PRO A 115 -24.15 -33.75 -48.17
N ILE A 116 -23.68 -33.72 -49.41
CA ILE A 116 -24.23 -34.55 -50.49
C ILE A 116 -23.83 -35.99 -50.15
N LEU A 117 -24.82 -36.80 -49.76
CA LEU A 117 -24.70 -38.25 -49.64
C LEU A 117 -24.57 -38.84 -51.05
N PRO A 118 -23.61 -39.74 -51.30
CA PRO A 118 -23.57 -40.48 -52.56
C PRO A 118 -24.65 -41.58 -52.53
N CYS A 119 -25.50 -41.60 -53.54
CA CYS A 119 -26.30 -42.75 -53.96
C CYS A 119 -25.91 -43.06 -55.40
#